data_AF-A0A9D8WZ51-F1
#
_entry.id   AF-A0A9D8WZ51-F1
#
_cell.length_a   1.000
_cell.length_b   1.000
_cell.length_c   1.000
_cell.angle_alpha   90.00
_cell.angle_beta   90.00
_cell.angle_gamma   90.00
#
_symmetry.space_group_name_H-M   'P 1'
#
loop_
_entity.id
_entity.type
_entity.pdbx_description
1 polymer ?
#
loop_
_entity_poly.entity_id
_entity_poly.type
_entity_poly.pdbx_seq_one_letter_code
_entity_poly.pdbx_strand_id
1 'polypeptide(L)'
;MNGRQKMHMITLERELMLIKRKEKQYLRSLQKKKNAAWKIELEKRIPQKGMDGLKAAFSKGFALVFKQGRAIIERSYDKDTIKDNHAIWDFAFQVKGTRNEIREIRKSALRSHAMNMALTTVEGVGLGILGVGLPDIVLFIAMLLRGVYETALHYGFDYESPYEQYLILKMMAASLASGDEIFTRNAELDSLMMQIGKEVTEEELAAQMEDTAGVFAMDMLVLKFIQGLPVVGIVGGAANPLYYHKIMNYVQLQYQKRFLEKLLGEQRARIG
;
A
#
# COMPACT_ATOMS: atom_id res chain seq x y z
N MET A 1 13.90 5.35 -35.61
CA MET A 1 14.20 4.85 -34.24
C MET A 1 15.71 4.65 -34.11
N ASN A 2 16.40 5.40 -33.24
CA ASN A 2 17.84 5.21 -33.08
C ASN A 2 18.14 3.94 -32.24
N GLY A 3 19.25 3.24 -32.48
CA GLY A 3 19.52 1.91 -31.89
C GLY A 3 19.46 1.88 -30.35
N ARG A 4 19.81 2.99 -29.70
CA ARG A 4 19.76 3.17 -28.25
C ARG A 4 18.32 3.20 -27.69
N GLN A 5 17.40 3.89 -28.37
CA GLN A 5 15.98 3.95 -27.98
C GLN A 5 15.30 2.58 -28.06
N LYS A 6 15.64 1.79 -29.09
CA LYS A 6 15.16 0.41 -29.23
C LYS A 6 15.59 -0.49 -28.07
N MET A 7 16.84 -0.35 -27.63
CA MET A 7 17.38 -1.12 -26.50
C MET A 7 16.74 -0.74 -25.16
N HIS A 8 16.41 0.54 -24.94
CA HIS A 8 15.70 0.99 -23.74
C HIS A 8 14.30 0.40 -23.66
N MET A 9 13.56 0.45 -24.77
CA MET A 9 12.20 -0.11 -24.86
C MET A 9 12.20 -1.62 -24.57
N ILE A 10 13.10 -2.38 -25.20
CA ILE A 10 13.24 -3.83 -24.94
C ILE A 10 13.56 -4.11 -23.46
N THR A 11 14.36 -3.25 -22.83
CA THR A 11 14.72 -3.39 -21.42
C THR A 11 13.51 -3.19 -20.52
N LEU A 12 12.72 -2.13 -20.76
CA LEU A 12 11.47 -1.85 -20.03
C LEU A 12 10.45 -2.98 -20.21
N GLU A 13 10.24 -3.46 -21.43
CA GLU A 13 9.31 -4.56 -21.70
C GLU A 13 9.70 -5.85 -20.96
N ARG A 14 11.01 -6.15 -20.91
CA ARG A 14 11.52 -7.30 -20.14
C ARG A 14 11.29 -7.14 -18.64
N GLU A 15 11.62 -5.97 -18.06
CA GLU A 15 11.41 -5.72 -16.63
C GLU A 15 9.91 -5.75 -16.27
N LEU A 16 9.06 -5.17 -17.11
CA LEU A 16 7.61 -5.22 -16.93
C LEU A 16 7.09 -6.66 -16.99
N MET A 17 7.58 -7.47 -17.93
CA MET A 17 7.23 -8.89 -18.02
C MET A 17 7.64 -9.65 -16.75
N LEU A 18 8.82 -9.37 -16.20
CA LEU A 18 9.29 -10.00 -14.97
C LEU A 18 8.41 -9.62 -13.78
N ILE A 19 7.99 -8.36 -13.68
CA ILE A 19 7.09 -7.91 -12.62
C ILE A 19 5.70 -8.52 -12.74
N LYS A 20 5.10 -8.54 -13.94
CA LYS A 20 3.81 -9.21 -14.17
C LYS A 20 3.85 -10.71 -13.85
N ARG A 21 4.98 -11.38 -14.10
CA ARG A 21 5.18 -12.77 -13.69
C ARG A 21 5.24 -12.93 -12.16
N LYS A 22 5.99 -12.06 -11.48
CA LYS A 22 6.07 -12.07 -10.01
C LYS A 22 4.71 -11.79 -9.37
N GLU A 23 3.98 -10.83 -9.91
CA GLU A 23 2.61 -10.52 -9.49
C GLU A 23 1.71 -11.75 -9.59
N LYS A 24 1.67 -12.38 -10.77
CA LYS A 24 0.84 -13.58 -10.99
C LYS A 24 1.21 -14.72 -10.04
N GLN A 25 2.50 -14.90 -9.74
CA GLN A 25 2.94 -15.89 -8.75
C GLN A 25 2.51 -15.51 -7.33
N TYR A 26 2.63 -14.25 -6.95
CA TYR A 26 2.19 -13.72 -5.66
C TYR A 26 0.66 -13.89 -5.48
N LEU A 27 -0.15 -13.48 -6.46
CA LEU A 27 -1.61 -13.64 -6.44
C LEU A 27 -2.03 -15.10 -6.30
N ARG A 28 -1.39 -16.02 -7.06
CA ARG A 28 -1.62 -17.46 -6.94
C ARG A 28 -1.26 -18.00 -5.55
N SER A 29 -0.23 -17.47 -4.92
CA SER A 29 0.14 -17.87 -3.55
C SER A 29 -0.93 -17.46 -2.53
N LEU A 30 -1.58 -16.30 -2.73
CA LEU A 30 -2.69 -15.83 -1.90
C LEU A 30 -4.00 -16.58 -2.19
N GLN A 31 -4.22 -16.99 -3.43
CA GLN A 31 -5.36 -17.85 -3.79
C GLN A 31 -5.32 -19.18 -3.06
N LYS A 32 -4.15 -19.85 -3.06
CA LYS A 32 -3.96 -21.14 -2.39
C LYS A 32 -4.17 -21.07 -0.87
N LYS A 33 -3.88 -19.91 -0.25
CA LYS A 33 -4.14 -19.68 1.18
C LYS A 33 -5.63 -19.65 1.52
N LYS A 34 -6.54 -19.38 0.57
CA LYS A 34 -8.01 -19.45 0.74
C LYS A 34 -8.52 -20.88 0.95
N ASN A 35 -7.81 -21.89 0.46
CA ASN A 35 -8.21 -23.29 0.60
C ASN A 35 -8.06 -23.83 2.04
N ALA A 36 -7.62 -22.97 2.96
CA ALA A 36 -7.80 -23.15 4.38
C ALA A 36 -9.28 -23.03 4.75
N ALA A 37 -10.05 -24.11 4.61
CA ALA A 37 -11.47 -24.18 5.00
C ALA A 37 -11.76 -23.61 6.42
N TRP A 38 -10.76 -23.63 7.29
CA TRP A 38 -10.81 -23.07 8.63
C TRP A 38 -10.97 -21.54 8.68
N LYS A 39 -10.46 -20.76 7.70
CA LYS A 39 -10.58 -19.28 7.71
C LYS A 39 -12.03 -18.87 7.45
N ILE A 40 -12.67 -19.48 6.46
CA ILE A 40 -14.08 -19.24 6.10
C ILE A 40 -15.01 -19.63 7.27
N GLU A 41 -14.71 -20.73 7.95
CA GLU A 41 -15.49 -21.17 9.11
C GLU A 41 -15.29 -20.25 10.32
N LEU A 42 -14.07 -19.72 10.53
CA LEU A 42 -13.82 -18.73 11.57
C LEU A 42 -14.54 -17.41 11.28
N GLU A 43 -14.51 -16.93 10.03
CA GLU A 43 -15.20 -15.69 9.65
C GLU A 43 -16.69 -15.70 10.03
N LYS A 44 -17.36 -16.86 9.90
CA LYS A 44 -18.77 -17.04 10.32
C LYS A 44 -18.99 -17.03 11.83
N ARG A 45 -17.94 -17.31 12.61
CA ARG A 45 -17.99 -17.40 14.09
C ARG A 45 -17.54 -16.11 14.77
N ILE A 46 -17.10 -15.10 14.01
CA ILE A 46 -16.72 -13.80 14.54
C ILE A 46 -17.97 -13.07 15.07
N PRO A 47 -18.00 -12.63 16.33
CA PRO A 47 -19.10 -11.85 16.87
C PRO A 47 -19.27 -10.53 16.11
N GLN A 48 -20.47 -10.28 15.59
CA GLN A 48 -20.77 -9.06 14.82
C GLN A 48 -20.40 -7.78 15.59
N LYS A 49 -20.68 -7.74 16.90
CA LYS A 49 -20.33 -6.60 17.78
C LYS A 49 -18.82 -6.32 17.83
N GLY A 50 -17.98 -7.34 17.76
CA GLY A 50 -16.52 -7.19 17.71
C GLY A 50 -16.05 -6.67 16.35
N MET A 51 -16.67 -7.15 15.27
CA MET A 51 -16.45 -6.66 13.91
C MET A 51 -16.82 -5.19 13.76
N ASP A 52 -18.02 -4.80 14.21
CA ASP A 52 -18.50 -3.42 14.12
C ASP A 52 -17.62 -2.45 14.91
N GLY A 53 -17.18 -2.87 16.11
CA GLY A 53 -16.28 -2.07 16.96
C GLY A 53 -14.91 -1.84 16.34
N LEU A 54 -14.28 -2.90 15.79
CA LEU A 54 -12.98 -2.77 15.13
C LEU A 54 -13.08 -2.02 13.80
N LYS A 55 -14.15 -2.27 13.01
CA LYS A 55 -14.40 -1.51 11.79
C LYS A 55 -14.52 -0.03 12.10
N ALA A 56 -15.33 0.35 13.09
CA ALA A 56 -15.45 1.74 13.51
C ALA A 56 -14.11 2.35 13.99
N ALA A 57 -13.27 1.58 14.68
CA ALA A 57 -11.95 2.02 15.10
C ALA A 57 -11.01 2.25 13.90
N PHE A 58 -10.97 1.32 12.94
CA PHE A 58 -10.20 1.49 11.70
C PHE A 58 -10.74 2.63 10.84
N SER A 59 -12.05 2.77 10.66
CA SER A 59 -12.64 3.86 9.86
C SER A 59 -12.29 5.22 10.46
N LYS A 60 -12.45 5.39 11.78
CA LYS A 60 -12.04 6.61 12.48
C LYS A 60 -10.52 6.83 12.42
N GLY A 61 -9.73 5.77 12.56
CA GLY A 61 -8.27 5.83 12.48
C GLY A 61 -7.78 6.25 11.10
N PHE A 62 -8.30 5.66 10.03
CA PHE A 62 -8.00 6.06 8.65
C PHE A 62 -8.43 7.50 8.40
N ALA A 63 -9.65 7.89 8.79
CA ALA A 63 -10.13 9.26 8.63
C ALA A 63 -9.23 10.27 9.35
N LEU A 64 -8.81 9.96 10.58
CA LEU A 64 -7.91 10.80 11.36
C LEU A 64 -6.53 10.92 10.69
N VAL A 65 -5.92 9.80 10.29
CA VAL A 65 -4.57 9.83 9.72
C VAL A 65 -4.55 10.48 8.34
N PHE A 66 -5.55 10.23 7.50
CA PHE A 66 -5.66 10.88 6.18
C PHE A 66 -5.94 12.38 6.29
N LYS A 67 -6.80 12.83 7.22
CA LYS A 67 -7.13 14.25 7.38
C LYS A 67 -6.10 15.05 8.16
N GLN A 68 -5.55 14.47 9.23
CA GLN A 68 -4.76 15.20 10.24
C GLN A 68 -3.37 14.59 10.46
N GLY A 69 -3.21 13.28 10.25
CA GLY A 69 -1.94 12.57 10.47
C GLY A 69 -0.91 12.74 9.35
N ARG A 70 -1.29 13.18 8.16
CA ARG A 70 -0.38 13.36 7.02
C ARG A 70 0.80 14.27 7.36
N ALA A 71 0.56 15.46 7.92
CA ALA A 71 1.62 16.41 8.25
C ALA A 71 2.61 15.84 9.29
N ILE A 72 2.13 15.01 10.21
CA ILE A 72 2.97 14.33 11.22
C ILE A 72 3.79 13.22 10.56
N ILE A 73 3.18 12.44 9.67
CA ILE A 73 3.87 11.39 8.89
C ILE A 73 4.95 11.99 8.00
N GLU A 74 4.68 13.11 7.34
CA GLU A 74 5.64 13.80 6.47
C GLU A 74 6.87 14.29 7.22
N ARG A 75 6.71 14.76 8.47
CA ARG A 75 7.85 15.14 9.33
C ARG A 75 8.71 13.96 9.75
N SER A 76 8.27 12.72 9.53
CA SER A 76 8.98 11.52 9.96
C SER A 76 9.99 10.97 8.95
N TYR A 77 10.03 11.53 7.73
CA TYR A 77 10.98 11.16 6.66
C TYR A 77 11.34 12.38 5.79
N ASP A 78 12.47 12.31 5.09
CA ASP A 78 12.93 13.41 4.24
C ASP A 78 12.29 13.33 2.83
N LYS A 79 11.13 13.98 2.69
CA LYS A 79 10.33 14.00 1.46
C LYS A 79 11.09 14.62 0.28
N ASP A 80 11.82 15.72 0.51
CA ASP A 80 12.53 16.45 -0.53
C ASP A 80 13.70 15.61 -1.05
N THR A 81 14.47 14.99 -0.15
CA THR A 81 15.53 14.06 -0.54
C THR A 81 14.99 12.87 -1.34
N ILE A 82 13.82 12.31 -1.00
CA ILE A 82 13.22 11.21 -1.79
C ILE A 82 12.83 11.69 -3.18
N LYS A 83 12.20 12.87 -3.29
CA LYS A 83 11.80 13.46 -4.57
C LYS A 83 13.00 13.82 -5.44
N ASP A 84 14.04 14.42 -4.87
CA ASP A 84 15.27 14.78 -5.57
C ASP A 84 15.99 13.53 -6.10
N ASN A 85 16.11 12.50 -5.26
CA ASN A 85 16.67 11.22 -5.69
C ASN A 85 15.86 10.60 -6.84
N HIS A 86 14.53 10.66 -6.77
CA HIS A 86 13.68 10.20 -7.85
C HIS A 86 13.91 11.01 -9.14
N ALA A 87 13.98 12.34 -9.06
CA ALA A 87 14.25 13.20 -10.22
C ALA A 87 15.62 12.92 -10.85
N ILE A 88 16.66 12.70 -10.03
CA ILE A 88 18.00 12.30 -10.50
C ILE A 88 17.92 10.95 -11.22
N TRP A 89 17.17 9.99 -10.69
CA TRP A 89 16.97 8.69 -11.32
C TRP A 89 16.19 8.76 -12.62
N ASP A 90 15.09 9.49 -12.65
CA ASP A 90 14.27 9.69 -13.85
C ASP A 90 15.11 10.32 -14.96
N PHE A 91 15.91 11.33 -14.63
CA PHE A 91 16.87 11.92 -15.55
C PHE A 91 17.93 10.91 -16.02
N ALA A 92 18.56 10.17 -15.09
CA ALA A 92 19.55 9.15 -15.41
C ALA A 92 18.97 8.03 -16.29
N PHE A 93 17.72 7.63 -16.05
CA PHE A 93 16.99 6.66 -16.87
C PHE A 93 16.72 7.21 -18.28
N GLN A 94 16.30 8.47 -18.40
CA GLN A 94 16.12 9.10 -19.70
C GLN A 94 17.42 9.17 -20.51
N VAL A 95 18.56 9.39 -19.84
CA VAL A 95 19.88 9.51 -20.48
C VAL A 95 20.52 8.14 -20.79
N LYS A 96 20.48 7.19 -19.85
CA LYS A 96 21.21 5.90 -19.91
C LYS A 96 20.34 4.67 -20.18
N GLY A 97 19.08 4.68 -19.73
CA GLY A 97 18.09 3.62 -19.95
C GLY A 97 18.50 2.19 -19.54
N THR A 98 19.39 2.06 -18.56
CA THR A 98 19.93 0.76 -18.13
C THR A 98 19.12 0.12 -16.98
N ARG A 99 19.31 -1.19 -16.77
CA ARG A 99 18.62 -1.98 -15.72
C ARG A 99 19.06 -1.63 -14.30
N ASN A 100 20.24 -1.04 -14.15
CA ASN A 100 20.80 -0.73 -12.84
C ASN A 100 19.98 0.37 -12.15
N GLU A 101 19.45 1.30 -12.93
CA GLU A 101 18.61 2.41 -12.51
C GLU A 101 17.29 1.90 -11.91
N ILE A 102 16.63 0.98 -12.63
CA ILE A 102 15.40 0.32 -12.17
C ILE A 102 15.67 -0.48 -10.88
N ARG A 103 16.85 -1.10 -10.76
CA ARG A 103 17.23 -1.87 -9.58
C ARG A 103 17.48 -0.99 -8.35
N GLU A 104 18.06 0.19 -8.52
CA GLU A 104 18.36 1.09 -7.41
C GLU A 104 17.10 1.78 -6.84
N ILE A 105 16.13 2.15 -7.67
CA ILE A 105 14.81 2.60 -7.18
C ILE A 105 14.17 1.51 -6.33
N ARG A 106 14.16 0.26 -6.82
CA ARG A 106 13.63 -0.88 -6.09
C ARG A 106 14.36 -1.11 -4.77
N LYS A 107 15.69 -1.01 -4.74
CA LYS A 107 16.49 -1.14 -3.52
C LYS A 107 16.22 -0.01 -2.53
N SER A 108 16.07 1.22 -3.02
CA SER A 108 15.83 2.40 -2.19
C SER A 108 14.46 2.32 -1.53
N ALA A 109 13.41 2.00 -2.31
CA ALA A 109 12.07 1.72 -1.78
C ALA A 109 12.11 0.59 -0.75
N LEU A 110 12.82 -0.52 -1.02
CA LEU A 110 12.96 -1.64 -0.07
C LEU A 110 13.70 -1.27 1.23
N ARG A 111 14.74 -0.42 1.18
CA ARG A 111 15.54 -0.02 2.36
C ARG A 111 14.82 0.97 3.26
N SER A 112 13.95 1.83 2.71
CA SER A 112 13.15 2.78 3.50
C SER A 112 12.22 2.07 4.51
N HIS A 113 11.92 0.79 4.30
CA HIS A 113 11.09 -0.02 5.19
C HIS A 113 11.82 -0.59 6.43
N ALA A 114 13.11 -0.33 6.63
CA ALA A 114 13.84 -0.71 7.85
C ALA A 114 13.59 0.33 8.96
N MET A 115 12.79 -0.05 9.96
CA MET A 115 12.21 0.83 10.98
C MET A 115 13.21 1.63 11.82
N ASN A 116 12.94 2.93 12.01
CA ASN A 116 13.30 3.68 13.23
C ASN A 116 12.15 3.57 14.24
N MET A 117 12.07 2.44 14.95
CA MET A 117 11.03 2.16 15.94
C MET A 117 11.18 2.97 17.26
N ALA A 118 12.20 3.81 17.37
CA ALA A 118 12.58 4.45 18.64
C ALA A 118 12.11 5.91 18.82
N LEU A 119 11.42 6.50 17.83
CA LEU A 119 11.22 7.96 17.79
C LEU A 119 9.85 8.47 18.27
N THR A 120 8.93 7.61 18.72
CA THR A 120 7.59 8.04 19.15
C THR A 120 7.19 7.55 20.53
N THR A 121 8.13 7.51 21.46
CA THR A 121 7.82 7.75 22.89
C THR A 121 7.85 9.26 23.15
N VAL A 122 7.03 10.03 22.41
CA VAL A 122 6.84 11.45 22.71
C VAL A 122 5.75 11.52 23.78
N GLU A 123 6.22 11.66 25.02
CA GLU A 123 5.60 12.36 26.14
C GLU A 123 4.06 12.46 26.14
N GLY A 124 3.42 11.51 26.81
CA GLY A 124 2.57 11.82 27.97
C GLY A 124 1.31 12.69 27.82
N VAL A 125 0.97 13.28 26.67
CA VAL A 125 -0.19 14.18 26.56
C VAL A 125 -0.96 13.92 25.27
N GLY A 126 -2.15 13.32 25.39
CA GLY A 126 -3.26 13.73 24.53
C GLY A 126 -3.97 12.71 23.62
N LEU A 127 -3.65 11.41 23.65
CA LEU A 127 -4.42 10.43 22.84
C LEU A 127 -5.63 9.81 23.57
N GLY A 128 -5.83 10.17 24.85
CA GLY A 128 -6.94 9.68 25.68
C GLY A 128 -8.26 10.44 25.58
N ILE A 129 -8.38 11.52 24.79
CA ILE A 129 -9.55 12.43 24.82
C ILE A 129 -10.50 12.31 23.60
N LEU A 130 -10.11 11.63 22.51
CA LEU A 130 -10.84 11.76 21.23
C LEU A 130 -11.94 10.72 20.95
N GLY A 131 -12.29 9.81 21.88
CA GLY A 131 -13.42 8.88 21.69
C GLY A 131 -13.30 7.94 20.47
N VAL A 132 -12.09 7.85 19.91
CA VAL A 132 -11.69 6.91 18.86
C VAL A 132 -10.96 5.78 19.57
N GLY A 133 -11.32 4.53 19.28
CA GLY A 133 -10.67 3.37 19.86
C GLY A 133 -9.14 3.49 19.81
N LEU A 134 -8.55 3.28 20.99
CA LEU A 134 -7.16 3.20 21.42
C LEU A 134 -5.98 3.59 20.48
N PRO A 135 -4.94 4.28 21.03
CA PRO A 135 -3.79 4.84 20.31
C PRO A 135 -3.10 3.94 19.28
N ASP A 136 -3.03 2.64 19.53
CA ASP A 136 -2.23 1.68 18.76
C ASP A 136 -2.70 1.51 17.31
N ILE A 137 -4.01 1.60 17.03
CA ILE A 137 -4.55 1.48 15.66
C ILE A 137 -4.14 2.69 14.83
N VAL A 138 -4.23 3.89 15.40
CA VAL A 138 -3.85 5.14 14.72
C VAL A 138 -2.35 5.14 14.42
N LEU A 139 -1.52 4.73 15.38
CA LEU A 139 -0.07 4.59 15.19
C LEU A 139 0.27 3.55 14.11
N PHE A 140 -0.43 2.42 14.10
CA PHE A 140 -0.26 1.38 13.11
C PHE A 140 -0.64 1.85 11.69
N ILE A 141 -1.80 2.51 11.54
CA ILE A 141 -2.23 3.10 10.27
C ILE A 141 -1.21 4.15 9.80
N ALA A 142 -0.72 5.00 10.71
CA ALA A 142 0.28 6.01 10.39
C ALA A 142 1.59 5.38 9.90
N MET A 143 2.06 4.31 10.55
CA MET A 143 3.26 3.58 10.14
C MET A 143 3.09 2.93 8.77
N LEU A 144 1.93 2.32 8.49
CA LEU A 144 1.61 1.76 7.19
C LEU A 144 1.58 2.84 6.11
N LEU A 145 0.82 3.91 6.33
CA LEU A 145 0.69 4.99 5.35
C LEU A 145 2.02 5.68 5.10
N ARG A 146 2.86 5.87 6.12
CA ARG A 146 4.24 6.34 5.94
C ARG A 146 4.99 5.47 4.92
N GLY A 147 4.99 4.14 5.11
CA GLY A 147 5.66 3.22 4.19
C GLY A 147 5.10 3.28 2.77
N VAL A 148 3.78 3.39 2.64
CA VAL A 148 3.11 3.52 1.34
C VAL A 148 3.45 4.85 0.67
N TYR A 149 3.45 5.96 1.40
CA TYR A 149 3.80 7.30 0.89
C TYR A 149 5.26 7.37 0.44
N GLU A 150 6.20 6.85 1.22
CA GLU A 150 7.60 6.73 0.82
C GLU A 150 7.72 5.89 -0.46
N THR A 151 7.00 4.76 -0.56
CA THR A 151 6.98 3.93 -1.77
C THR A 151 6.45 4.70 -2.97
N ALA A 152 5.33 5.41 -2.83
CA ALA A 152 4.74 6.22 -3.90
C ALA A 152 5.74 7.27 -4.40
N LEU A 153 6.39 8.01 -3.49
CA LEU A 153 7.38 9.01 -3.81
C LEU A 153 8.61 8.43 -4.51
N HIS A 154 9.11 7.27 -4.07
CA HIS A 154 10.24 6.59 -4.72
C HIS A 154 9.96 6.25 -6.18
N TYR A 155 8.70 6.02 -6.53
CA TYR A 155 8.25 5.75 -7.90
C TYR A 155 7.66 6.99 -8.60
N GLY A 156 7.74 8.18 -7.99
CA GLY A 156 7.33 9.44 -8.62
C GLY A 156 5.84 9.72 -8.61
N PHE A 157 5.09 9.12 -7.68
CA PHE A 157 3.66 9.32 -7.55
C PHE A 157 3.35 10.22 -6.34
N ASP A 158 2.53 11.23 -6.58
CA ASP A 158 2.10 12.17 -5.56
C ASP A 158 0.90 11.61 -4.77
N TYR A 159 1.19 11.12 -3.56
CA TYR A 159 0.19 10.57 -2.64
C TYR A 159 -0.80 11.62 -2.11
N GLU A 160 -0.56 12.92 -2.34
CA GLU A 160 -1.46 13.96 -1.88
C GLU A 160 -2.74 14.03 -2.70
N SER A 161 -2.69 13.66 -3.99
CA SER A 161 -3.85 13.72 -4.87
C SER A 161 -4.98 12.78 -4.42
N PRO A 162 -6.26 13.18 -4.49
CA PRO A 162 -7.39 12.31 -4.11
C PRO A 162 -7.42 10.98 -4.86
N TYR A 163 -7.02 11.01 -6.14
CA TYR A 163 -6.89 9.82 -6.97
C TYR A 163 -5.81 8.87 -6.45
N GLU A 164 -4.63 9.37 -6.05
CA GLU A 164 -3.58 8.53 -5.50
C GLU A 164 -3.96 7.98 -4.11
N GLN A 165 -4.61 8.78 -3.27
CA GLN A 165 -5.15 8.31 -1.99
C GLN A 165 -6.15 7.15 -2.16
N TYR A 166 -7.01 7.24 -3.18
CA TYR A 166 -7.95 6.20 -3.54
C TYR A 166 -7.23 4.91 -3.98
N LEU A 167 -6.19 5.03 -4.82
CA LEU A 167 -5.36 3.90 -5.21
C LEU A 167 -4.64 3.27 -4.02
N ILE A 168 -4.10 4.07 -3.09
CA ILE A 168 -3.45 3.60 -1.87
C ILE A 168 -4.42 2.76 -1.05
N LEU A 169 -5.63 3.26 -0.78
CA LEU A 169 -6.66 2.53 -0.02
C LEU A 169 -7.06 1.22 -0.72
N LYS A 170 -7.21 1.23 -2.05
CA LYS A 170 -7.48 0.02 -2.83
C LYS A 170 -6.33 -0.99 -2.78
N MET A 171 -5.08 -0.54 -2.87
CA MET A 171 -3.92 -1.43 -2.75
C MET A 171 -3.82 -2.04 -1.36
N MET A 172 -4.07 -1.25 -0.32
CA MET A 172 -4.10 -1.74 1.07
C MET A 172 -5.20 -2.78 1.25
N ALA A 173 -6.42 -2.53 0.80
CA ALA A 173 -7.53 -3.49 0.87
C ALA A 173 -7.23 -4.76 0.06
N ALA A 174 -6.78 -4.62 -1.18
CA ALA A 174 -6.40 -5.73 -2.04
C ALA A 174 -5.30 -6.59 -1.40
N SER A 175 -4.28 -6.00 -0.79
CA SER A 175 -3.17 -6.76 -0.17
C SER A 175 -3.59 -7.74 0.92
N LEU A 176 -4.76 -7.54 1.51
CA LEU A 176 -5.34 -8.39 2.55
C LEU A 176 -6.37 -9.39 2.01
N ALA A 177 -6.90 -9.15 0.81
CA ALA A 177 -7.81 -10.06 0.14
C ALA A 177 -7.15 -11.43 -0.10
N SER A 178 -7.97 -12.46 -0.16
CA SER A 178 -7.52 -13.84 -0.34
C SER A 178 -8.46 -14.59 -1.28
N GLY A 179 -7.98 -15.66 -1.90
CA GLY A 179 -8.82 -16.43 -2.81
C GLY A 179 -9.02 -15.77 -4.16
N ASP A 180 -10.24 -15.82 -4.67
CA ASP A 180 -10.56 -15.22 -5.98
C ASP A 180 -10.74 -13.70 -5.89
N GLU A 181 -11.08 -13.17 -4.70
CA GLU A 181 -11.27 -11.74 -4.47
C GLU A 181 -10.00 -10.94 -4.77
N ILE A 182 -8.81 -11.51 -4.49
CA ILE A 182 -7.54 -10.83 -4.81
C ILE A 182 -7.41 -10.57 -6.31
N PHE A 183 -7.90 -11.46 -7.18
CA PHE A 183 -7.82 -11.27 -8.62
C PHE A 183 -8.80 -10.21 -9.09
N THR A 184 -10.00 -10.18 -8.54
CA THR A 184 -11.00 -9.14 -8.82
C THR A 184 -10.45 -7.77 -8.43
N ARG A 185 -9.98 -7.61 -7.18
CA ARG A 185 -9.42 -6.34 -6.70
C ARG A 185 -8.14 -5.94 -7.45
N ASN A 186 -7.30 -6.90 -7.85
CA ASN A 186 -6.12 -6.61 -8.66
C ASN A 186 -6.49 -6.12 -10.07
N ALA A 187 -7.47 -6.76 -10.71
CA ALA A 187 -7.93 -6.37 -12.04
C ALA A 187 -8.62 -4.98 -12.03
N GLU A 188 -9.39 -4.68 -10.99
CA GLU A 188 -9.93 -3.33 -10.76
C GLU A 188 -8.81 -2.29 -10.61
N LEU A 189 -7.80 -2.59 -9.80
CA LEU A 189 -6.61 -1.74 -9.64
C LEU A 189 -5.88 -1.51 -10.98
N ASP A 190 -5.66 -2.58 -11.76
CA ASP A 190 -5.07 -2.50 -13.10
C ASP A 190 -5.84 -1.57 -14.02
N SER A 191 -7.16 -1.69 -14.01
CA SER A 191 -8.05 -0.86 -14.83
C SER A 191 -7.97 0.61 -14.41
N LEU A 192 -7.92 0.88 -13.10
CA LEU A 192 -7.82 2.23 -12.57
C LEU A 192 -6.47 2.87 -12.91
N MET A 193 -5.36 2.13 -12.82
CA MET A 193 -4.03 2.66 -13.13
C MET A 193 -3.88 3.13 -14.58
N MET A 194 -4.73 2.66 -15.49
CA MET A 194 -4.79 3.11 -16.89
C MET A 194 -5.62 4.40 -17.08
N GLN A 195 -6.43 4.78 -16.10
CA GLN A 195 -7.30 5.97 -16.14
C GLN A 195 -6.60 7.20 -15.56
N ILE A 196 -5.58 7.69 -16.28
CA ILE A 196 -4.84 8.90 -15.89
C ILE A 196 -5.81 10.09 -15.86
N GLY A 197 -5.85 10.81 -14.74
CA GLY A 197 -6.68 12.01 -14.59
C GLY A 197 -8.14 11.76 -14.20
N LYS A 198 -8.51 10.54 -13.78
CA LYS A 198 -9.82 10.32 -13.15
C LYS A 198 -9.94 11.20 -11.90
N GLU A 199 -10.95 12.06 -11.88
CA GLU A 199 -11.36 12.74 -10.65
C GLU A 199 -12.01 11.72 -9.70
N VAL A 200 -11.57 11.73 -8.44
CA VAL A 200 -12.16 10.92 -7.37
C VAL A 200 -12.94 11.85 -6.47
N THR A 201 -14.23 11.58 -6.30
CA THR A 201 -15.08 12.38 -5.42
C THR A 201 -14.79 12.09 -3.96
N GLU A 202 -15.14 13.01 -3.07
CA GLU A 202 -15.04 12.77 -1.61
C GLU A 202 -15.87 11.55 -1.18
N GLU A 203 -17.02 11.33 -1.83
CA GLU A 203 -17.88 10.18 -1.57
C GLU A 203 -17.21 8.85 -1.97
N GLU A 204 -16.59 8.79 -3.16
CA GLU A 204 -15.83 7.61 -3.60
C GLU A 204 -14.66 7.31 -2.66
N LEU A 205 -13.94 8.35 -2.22
CA LEU A 205 -12.83 8.21 -1.29
C LEU A 205 -13.30 7.73 0.09
N ALA A 206 -14.40 8.29 0.61
CA ALA A 206 -14.99 7.88 1.88
C ALA A 206 -15.50 6.44 1.83
N ALA A 207 -16.18 6.04 0.74
CA ALA A 207 -16.64 4.68 0.54
C ALA A 207 -15.48 3.68 0.48
N GLN A 208 -14.40 4.04 -0.21
CA GLN A 208 -13.21 3.20 -0.28
C GLN A 208 -12.48 3.12 1.08
N MET A 209 -12.47 4.19 1.86
CA MET A 209 -11.90 4.18 3.22
C MET A 209 -12.68 3.23 4.13
N GLU A 210 -14.01 3.21 4.03
CA GLU A 210 -14.88 2.31 4.79
C GLU A 210 -14.70 0.83 4.38
N ASP A 211 -14.54 0.56 3.08
CA ASP A 211 -14.17 -0.77 2.56
C ASP A 211 -12.81 -1.21 3.12
N THR A 212 -11.79 -0.37 3.01
CA THR A 212 -10.45 -0.66 3.54
C THR A 212 -10.49 -0.92 5.05
N ALA A 213 -11.22 -0.10 5.82
CA ALA A 213 -11.40 -0.31 7.25
C ALA A 213 -12.08 -1.66 7.58
N GLY A 214 -13.10 -2.04 6.81
CA GLY A 214 -13.77 -3.33 6.92
C GLY A 214 -12.81 -4.51 6.69
N VAL A 215 -12.02 -4.46 5.62
CA VAL A 215 -11.04 -5.51 5.30
C VAL A 215 -9.98 -5.63 6.41
N PHE A 216 -9.49 -4.50 6.94
CA PHE A 216 -8.51 -4.48 8.03
C PHE A 216 -9.08 -5.07 9.33
N ALA A 217 -10.31 -4.68 9.69
CA ALA A 217 -11.00 -5.21 10.87
C ALA A 217 -11.19 -6.73 10.78
N MET A 218 -11.64 -7.23 9.62
CA MET A 218 -11.84 -8.67 9.41
C MET A 218 -10.52 -9.45 9.52
N ASP A 219 -9.48 -9.05 8.78
CA ASP A 219 -8.21 -9.79 8.78
C ASP A 219 -7.53 -9.74 10.17
N MET A 220 -7.64 -8.62 10.91
CA MET A 220 -7.16 -8.52 12.29
C MET A 220 -7.94 -9.41 13.27
N LEU A 221 -9.26 -9.50 13.14
CA LEU A 221 -10.08 -10.38 13.97
C LEU A 221 -9.71 -11.83 13.76
N VAL A 222 -9.61 -12.28 12.50
CA VAL A 222 -9.17 -13.63 12.18
C VAL A 222 -7.81 -13.94 12.82
N LEU A 223 -6.85 -13.00 12.76
CA LEU A 223 -5.54 -13.17 13.39
C LEU A 223 -5.63 -13.32 14.91
N LYS A 224 -6.45 -12.52 15.59
CA LYS A 224 -6.64 -12.59 17.05
C LYS A 224 -7.35 -13.88 17.48
N PHE A 225 -8.28 -14.38 16.65
CA PHE A 225 -8.93 -15.68 16.87
C PHE A 225 -7.95 -16.86 16.79
N ILE A 226 -7.05 -16.88 15.79
CA ILE A 226 -6.01 -17.91 15.67
C ILE A 226 -5.08 -17.90 16.89
N GLN A 227 -4.81 -16.72 17.45
CA GLN A 227 -3.98 -16.54 18.64
C GLN A 227 -4.70 -16.92 19.95
N GLY A 228 -5.98 -17.30 19.91
CA GLY A 228 -6.74 -17.75 21.09
C GLY A 228 -7.11 -16.64 22.08
N LEU A 229 -6.95 -15.37 21.68
CA LEU A 229 -7.29 -14.24 22.55
C LEU A 229 -8.79 -13.92 22.44
N PRO A 230 -9.51 -13.71 23.56
CA PRO A 230 -10.93 -13.38 23.55
C PRO A 230 -11.17 -12.00 22.92
N VAL A 231 -11.93 -11.94 21.83
CA VAL A 231 -12.19 -10.73 21.00
C VAL A 231 -12.73 -9.52 21.76
N VAL A 232 -13.22 -9.70 22.98
CA VAL A 232 -13.70 -8.63 23.84
C VAL A 232 -12.50 -7.89 24.47
N GLY A 233 -12.17 -6.71 23.94
CA GLY A 233 -11.21 -5.78 24.56
C GLY A 233 -9.75 -5.93 24.14
N ILE A 234 -9.43 -6.71 23.10
CA ILE A 234 -8.04 -6.84 22.65
C ILE A 234 -7.63 -5.63 21.82
N VAL A 235 -6.75 -4.82 22.40
CA VAL A 235 -6.12 -3.70 21.70
C VAL A 235 -4.60 -3.78 21.67
N GLY A 236 -3.95 -4.55 22.52
CA GLY A 236 -2.50 -4.75 22.42
C GLY A 236 -2.15 -5.69 21.26
N GLY A 237 -1.50 -5.19 20.21
CA GLY A 237 -0.75 -6.04 19.25
C GLY A 237 -1.06 -5.87 17.75
N ALA A 238 -1.59 -4.73 17.30
CA ALA A 238 -1.79 -4.45 15.87
C ALA A 238 -0.46 -4.34 15.08
N ALA A 239 0.65 -4.00 15.76
CA ALA A 239 1.98 -3.90 15.17
C ALA A 239 2.64 -5.28 14.95
N ASN A 240 2.03 -6.13 14.12
CA ASN A 240 2.67 -7.36 13.66
C ASN A 240 3.55 -7.05 12.43
N PRO A 241 4.88 -7.21 12.50
CA PRO A 241 5.78 -6.98 11.36
C PRO A 241 5.38 -7.79 10.12
N LEU A 242 4.84 -9.01 10.30
CA LEU A 242 4.37 -9.84 9.19
C LEU A 242 3.18 -9.21 8.45
N TYR A 243 2.32 -8.49 9.15
CA TYR A 243 1.16 -7.83 8.55
C TYR A 243 1.58 -6.59 7.76
N TYR A 244 2.49 -5.79 8.31
CA TYR A 244 3.13 -4.69 7.58
C TYR A 244 3.82 -5.19 6.30
N HIS A 245 4.64 -6.23 6.41
CA HIS A 245 5.31 -6.82 5.25
C HIS A 245 4.33 -7.38 4.21
N LYS A 246 3.22 -8.00 4.64
CA LYS A 246 2.18 -8.50 3.73
C LYS A 246 1.63 -7.36 2.86
N ILE A 247 1.25 -6.24 3.47
CA ILE A 247 0.72 -5.07 2.76
C ILE A 247 1.79 -4.47 1.84
N MET A 248 2.98 -4.18 2.39
CA MET A 248 4.03 -3.50 1.63
C MET A 248 4.54 -4.31 0.44
N ASN A 249 4.59 -5.64 0.53
CA ASN A 249 4.98 -6.49 -0.59
C ASN A 249 4.06 -6.31 -1.80
N TYR A 250 2.75 -6.19 -1.57
CA TYR A 250 1.79 -5.95 -2.64
C TYR A 250 1.88 -4.52 -3.17
N VAL A 251 1.92 -3.52 -2.26
CA VAL A 251 2.02 -2.09 -2.61
C VAL A 251 3.25 -1.80 -3.47
N GLN A 252 4.43 -2.28 -3.06
CA GLN A 252 5.66 -2.09 -3.84
C GLN A 252 5.57 -2.72 -5.22
N LEU A 253 4.97 -3.91 -5.32
CA LEU A 253 4.81 -4.61 -6.58
C LEU A 253 3.88 -3.84 -7.53
N GLN A 254 2.79 -3.28 -7.01
CA GLN A 254 1.87 -2.45 -7.78
C GLN A 254 2.51 -1.14 -8.25
N TYR A 255 3.19 -0.40 -7.36
CA TYR A 255 3.88 0.83 -7.75
C TYR A 255 5.01 0.59 -8.74
N GLN A 256 5.78 -0.50 -8.57
CA GLN A 256 6.82 -0.87 -9.51
C GLN A 256 6.26 -1.16 -10.91
N LYS A 257 5.14 -1.90 -10.98
CA LYS A 257 4.46 -2.20 -12.23
C LYS A 257 3.97 -0.92 -12.91
N ARG A 258 3.25 -0.07 -12.16
CA ARG A 258 2.71 1.20 -12.67
C ARG A 258 3.80 2.13 -13.18
N PHE A 259 4.93 2.22 -12.47
CA PHE A 259 6.09 3.01 -12.90
C PHE A 259 6.66 2.51 -14.23
N LEU A 260 6.84 1.20 -14.39
CA LEU A 260 7.34 0.61 -15.64
C LEU A 260 6.36 0.81 -16.80
N GLU A 261 5.05 0.76 -16.55
CA GLU A 261 4.02 1.05 -17.55
C GLU A 261 4.02 2.52 -17.97
N LYS A 262 4.17 3.45 -17.02
CA LYS A 262 4.35 4.88 -17.29
C LYS A 262 5.57 5.12 -18.18
N LEU A 263 6.75 4.60 -17.80
CA LEU A 263 7.98 4.75 -18.58
C LEU A 263 7.85 4.17 -20.00
N LEU A 264 7.19 3.02 -20.15
CA LEU A 264 6.97 2.41 -21.46
C LEU A 264 6.02 3.25 -22.32
N GLY A 265 4.96 3.82 -21.72
CA GLY A 265 4.04 4.75 -22.38
C GLY A 265 4.74 6.00 -22.89
N GLU A 266 5.56 6.64 -22.04
CA GLU A 266 6.34 7.82 -22.40
C GLU A 266 7.35 7.54 -23.53
N GLN A 267 8.03 6.39 -23.50
CA GLN A 267 8.95 6.00 -24.58
C GLN A 267 8.22 5.75 -25.90
N ARG A 268 7.02 5.15 -25.87
CA ARG A 268 6.20 4.97 -27.07
C ARG A 268 5.76 6.31 -27.67
N ALA A 269 5.33 7.25 -26.82
CA ALA A 269 4.92 8.59 -27.25
C ALA A 269 6.07 9.42 -27.83
N ARG A 270 7.32 9.17 -27.44
CA ARG A 270 8.52 9.84 -28.00
C ARG A 270 8.97 9.26 -29.35
N ILE A 271 8.49 8.07 -29.71
CA ILE A 271 8.91 7.31 -30.90
C ILE A 271 7.86 7.38 -32.02
N GLY A 272 6.57 7.47 -31.66
CA GLY A 272 5.48 7.71 -32.60
C GLY A 272 5.44 9.16 -33.06
#